data_AF-A0A397AU20-F1
#
_entry.id   AF-A0A397AU20-F1
#
_cell.length_a   1.000
_cell.length_b   1.000
_cell.length_c   1.000
_cell.angle_alpha   90.00
_cell.angle_beta   90.00
_cell.angle_gamma   90.00
#
_symmetry.space_group_name_H-M   'P 1'
#
loop_
_entity.id
_entity.type
_entity.pdbx_description
1 polymer ?
#
loop_
_entity_poly.entity_id
_entity_poly.type
_entity_poly.pdbx_seq_one_letter_code
_entity_poly.pdbx_strand_id
1 'polypeptide(L)'
;MSRSNEWRSATLVADPSARNLGKEWLTQQMYHNMHEPLALLPAVRNEEEFVQFDLEASDEDKSFVSLERIQFMWPGTVVEEVTANTRQFHKTTPKGTFVNLLQGHFVEADRFIMVMRQVEHDETYICHPLQKQQHDLLWTEVRQVSPTHILLRSVGHMSHIFRPATGFVSVDELAALVGIDVTGIEDDQKDAHVRREIIRQSYAWFLSWQQRFMDLMHQSAAN
;
A
#
# COMPACT_ATOMS: atom_id res chain seq x y z
N MET A 1 -4.64 18.41 -17.67
CA MET A 1 -3.28 17.96 -18.03
C MET A 1 -3.17 16.52 -17.59
N SER A 2 -3.06 15.59 -18.54
CA SER A 2 -2.96 14.15 -18.28
C SER A 2 -1.69 13.89 -17.47
N ARG A 3 -1.83 13.50 -16.20
CA ARG A 3 -0.72 12.88 -15.46
C ARG A 3 -0.63 11.47 -16.03
N SER A 4 0.29 11.26 -16.97
CA SER A 4 0.70 9.92 -17.36
C SER A 4 0.99 9.12 -16.08
N ASN A 5 0.53 7.87 -16.04
CA ASN A 5 0.79 6.90 -14.98
C ASN A 5 2.30 6.56 -14.90
N GLU A 6 3.14 7.51 -14.50
CA GLU A 6 4.58 7.28 -14.33
C GLU A 6 4.87 6.64 -12.98
N TRP A 7 4.43 5.39 -12.83
CA TRP A 7 4.96 4.50 -11.82
C TRP A 7 6.48 4.39 -12.01
N ARG A 8 7.25 5.02 -11.12
CA ARG A 8 8.71 4.97 -11.18
C ARG A 8 9.20 3.66 -10.59
N SER A 9 9.58 2.74 -11.46
CA SER A 9 10.17 1.45 -11.06
C SER A 9 11.37 1.64 -10.14
N ALA A 10 11.41 0.86 -9.06
CA ALA A 10 12.57 0.66 -8.21
C ALA A 10 13.44 -0.45 -8.76
N THR A 11 14.75 -0.23 -8.67
CA THR A 11 15.75 -1.23 -8.99
C THR A 11 16.70 -1.42 -7.82
N LEU A 12 16.93 -2.67 -7.43
CA LEU A 12 17.98 -3.05 -6.49
C LEU A 12 18.98 -3.98 -7.19
N VAL A 13 20.25 -3.60 -7.15
CA VAL A 13 21.35 -4.42 -7.66
C VAL A 13 21.72 -5.54 -6.67
N ALA A 14 22.48 -6.53 -7.15
CA ALA A 14 22.92 -7.66 -6.35
C ALA A 14 24.13 -7.34 -5.46
N ASP A 15 24.97 -6.36 -5.82
CA ASP A 15 26.10 -5.93 -5.00
C ASP A 15 25.63 -5.47 -3.61
N PRO A 16 26.12 -6.06 -2.50
CA PRO A 16 25.58 -5.77 -1.16
C PRO A 16 25.64 -4.30 -0.74
N SER A 17 26.72 -3.60 -1.07
CA SER A 17 26.93 -2.20 -0.68
C SER A 17 26.02 -1.27 -1.46
N ALA A 18 26.02 -1.41 -2.79
CA ALA A 18 25.14 -0.63 -3.67
C ALA A 18 23.67 -0.94 -3.42
N ARG A 19 23.34 -2.19 -3.08
CA ARG A 19 21.99 -2.61 -2.68
C ARG A 19 21.52 -1.91 -1.42
N ASN A 20 22.35 -1.85 -0.38
CA ASN A 20 22.01 -1.16 0.87
C ASN A 20 21.80 0.33 0.64
N LEU A 21 22.69 0.96 -0.14
CA LEU A 21 22.53 2.37 -0.54
C LEU A 21 21.25 2.58 -1.35
N GLY A 22 20.92 1.67 -2.26
CA GLY A 22 19.67 1.71 -3.03
C GLY A 22 18.44 1.64 -2.13
N LYS A 23 18.43 0.73 -1.15
CA LYS A 23 17.32 0.64 -0.17
C LYS A 23 17.15 1.92 0.63
N GLU A 24 18.25 2.47 1.12
CA GLU A 24 18.24 3.73 1.86
C GLU A 24 17.74 4.88 0.98
N TRP A 25 18.30 5.03 -0.22
CA TRP A 25 17.90 6.09 -1.15
C TRP A 25 16.42 6.02 -1.53
N LEU A 26 15.91 4.83 -1.88
CA LEU A 26 14.52 4.64 -2.26
C LEU A 26 13.55 4.98 -1.12
N THR A 27 13.88 4.60 0.11
CA THR A 27 13.04 4.89 1.28
C THR A 27 13.14 6.35 1.70
N GLN A 28 14.33 6.96 1.66
CA GLN A 28 14.51 8.40 1.90
C GLN A 28 13.75 9.25 0.86
N GLN A 29 13.78 8.85 -0.42
CA GLN A 29 13.03 9.54 -1.47
C GLN A 29 11.53 9.56 -1.14
N MET A 30 10.96 8.42 -0.72
CA MET A 30 9.55 8.36 -0.33
C MET A 30 9.27 9.22 0.91
N TYR A 31 10.13 9.16 1.92
CA TYR A 31 10.00 9.95 3.14
C TYR A 31 10.02 11.46 2.84
N HIS A 32 10.99 11.95 2.06
CA HIS A 32 11.06 13.37 1.71
C HIS A 32 9.89 13.84 0.84
N ASN A 33 9.28 12.95 0.06
CA ASN A 33 8.11 13.26 -0.75
C ASN A 33 6.78 13.01 -0.02
N MET A 34 6.78 12.57 1.24
CA MET A 34 5.57 12.12 1.95
C MET A 34 4.49 13.19 2.10
N HIS A 35 4.86 14.47 2.04
CA HIS A 35 3.92 15.57 2.20
C HIS A 35 2.88 15.62 1.07
N GLU A 36 3.25 15.28 -0.17
CA GLU A 36 2.30 15.25 -1.30
C GLU A 36 1.20 14.18 -1.11
N PRO A 37 1.50 12.88 -0.89
CA PRO A 37 0.47 11.87 -0.68
C PRO A 37 -0.31 12.11 0.62
N LEU A 38 0.35 12.49 1.72
CA LEU A 38 -0.37 12.75 2.98
C LEU A 38 -1.30 13.97 2.90
N ALA A 39 -1.02 14.94 2.02
CA ALA A 39 -1.93 16.06 1.76
C ALA A 39 -3.21 15.65 1.00
N LEU A 40 -3.28 14.43 0.47
CA LEU A 40 -4.51 13.89 -0.12
C LEU A 40 -5.55 13.50 0.92
N LEU A 41 -5.17 13.39 2.20
CA LEU A 41 -6.11 13.20 3.29
C LEU A 41 -6.94 14.48 3.47
N PRO A 42 -8.27 14.39 3.61
CA PRO A 42 -9.09 15.57 3.80
C PRO A 42 -8.72 16.28 5.12
N ALA A 43 -9.00 17.59 5.19
CA ALA A 43 -8.82 18.40 6.40
C ALA A 43 -9.90 18.06 7.44
N VAL A 44 -9.85 16.83 7.92
CA VAL A 44 -10.72 16.26 8.95
C VAL A 44 -10.08 16.53 10.30
N ARG A 45 -10.88 16.83 11.33
CA ARG A 45 -10.36 17.00 12.69
C ARG A 45 -9.62 15.73 13.10
N ASN A 46 -8.54 15.85 13.88
CA ASN A 46 -7.77 14.66 14.29
C ASN A 46 -8.66 13.61 14.98
N GLU A 47 -9.75 14.05 15.63
CA GLU A 47 -10.77 13.27 16.35
C GLU A 47 -11.73 12.47 15.47
N GLU A 48 -11.77 12.76 14.17
CA GLU A 48 -12.70 12.13 13.23
C GLU A 48 -12.00 11.01 12.44
N GLU A 49 -12.60 9.83 12.51
CA GLU A 49 -12.21 8.64 11.76
C GLU A 49 -12.55 8.80 10.27
N PHE A 50 -11.63 8.43 9.37
CA PHE A 50 -11.81 8.57 7.93
C PHE A 50 -11.20 7.39 7.17
N VAL A 51 -11.98 6.78 6.28
CA VAL A 51 -11.52 5.76 5.33
C VAL A 51 -12.09 6.06 3.97
N GLN A 52 -11.21 6.17 3.00
CA GLN A 52 -11.57 6.23 1.60
C GLN A 52 -10.74 5.24 0.80
N PHE A 53 -11.43 4.39 0.05
CA PHE A 53 -10.85 3.55 -0.99
C PHE A 53 -11.40 4.01 -2.33
N ASP A 54 -10.55 4.64 -3.14
CA ASP A 54 -10.85 4.98 -4.52
C ASP A 54 -10.09 4.04 -5.46
N LEU A 55 -10.59 3.85 -6.68
CA LEU A 55 -9.98 2.96 -7.66
C LEU A 55 -10.07 3.56 -9.07
N GLU A 56 -9.37 4.63 -9.37
CA GLU A 56 -9.51 5.35 -10.63
C GLU A 56 -9.11 4.50 -11.84
N ALA A 57 -9.99 4.37 -12.83
CA ALA A 57 -9.67 3.70 -14.09
C ALA A 57 -9.04 4.70 -15.07
N SER A 58 -8.01 4.27 -15.78
CA SER A 58 -7.45 4.96 -16.93
C SER A 58 -8.20 4.52 -18.19
N ASP A 59 -8.84 5.47 -18.87
CA ASP A 59 -9.52 5.22 -20.15
C ASP A 59 -8.54 4.86 -21.28
N GLU A 60 -7.26 5.25 -21.16
CA GLU A 60 -6.22 5.01 -22.17
C GLU A 60 -5.67 3.57 -22.11
N ASP A 61 -5.34 3.08 -20.92
CA ASP A 61 -4.64 1.79 -20.76
C ASP A 61 -5.47 0.70 -20.09
N LYS A 62 -6.75 0.96 -19.78
CA LYS A 62 -7.63 0.07 -19.00
C LYS A 62 -7.01 -0.40 -17.67
N SER A 63 -6.05 0.36 -17.16
CA SER A 63 -5.43 0.16 -15.87
C SER A 63 -6.25 0.86 -14.79
N PHE A 64 -6.13 0.44 -13.54
CA PHE A 64 -6.67 1.18 -12.41
C PHE A 64 -5.55 1.62 -11.48
N VAL A 65 -5.79 2.73 -10.80
CA VAL A 65 -5.00 3.23 -9.67
C VAL A 65 -5.90 3.19 -8.44
N SER A 66 -5.61 2.25 -7.55
CA SER A 66 -6.18 2.23 -6.22
C SER A 66 -5.54 3.33 -5.38
N LEU A 67 -6.37 4.13 -4.72
CA LEU A 67 -5.96 5.11 -3.74
C LEU A 67 -6.65 4.80 -2.42
N GLU A 68 -5.86 4.33 -1.46
CA GLU A 68 -6.30 4.08 -0.09
C GLU A 68 -5.94 5.29 0.77
N ARG A 69 -6.88 5.77 1.57
CA ARG A 69 -6.71 6.88 2.52
C ARG A 69 -7.36 6.49 3.84
N ILE A 70 -6.58 6.42 4.91
CA ILE A 70 -7.01 5.97 6.24
C ILE A 70 -6.56 7.01 7.28
N GLN A 71 -7.43 7.40 8.21
CA GLN A 71 -7.13 8.22 9.39
C GLN A 71 -7.93 7.76 10.60
N PHE A 72 -7.28 7.42 11.71
CA PHE A 72 -7.94 6.96 12.95
C PHE A 72 -7.19 7.36 14.22
N MET A 73 -7.93 7.48 15.33
CA MET A 73 -7.38 7.69 16.66
C MET A 73 -7.46 6.42 17.53
N TRP A 74 -6.35 6.06 18.18
CA TRP A 74 -6.21 4.87 19.02
C TRP A 74 -5.85 5.24 20.45
N PRO A 75 -6.30 4.49 21.48
CA PRO A 75 -5.79 4.67 22.83
C PRO A 75 -4.40 4.01 23.03
N GLY A 76 -3.38 4.73 23.51
CA GLY A 76 -2.07 4.14 23.89
C GLY A 76 -0.81 4.99 23.71
N THR A 77 0.37 4.40 23.99
CA THR A 77 1.72 4.96 23.74
C THR A 77 2.54 3.95 22.92
N VAL A 78 3.19 4.39 21.83
CA VAL A 78 4.01 3.51 20.96
C VAL A 78 5.43 3.39 21.53
N VAL A 79 5.93 2.17 21.69
CA VAL A 79 7.35 1.90 21.97
C VAL A 79 7.87 0.96 20.88
N GLU A 80 8.88 1.39 20.11
CA GLU A 80 9.49 0.59 19.05
C GLU A 80 11.02 0.55 19.20
N GLU A 81 11.60 -0.64 19.03
CA GLU A 81 13.04 -0.90 19.02
C GLU A 81 13.55 -0.97 17.56
N VAL A 82 14.57 -0.17 17.23
CA VAL A 82 15.08 0.02 15.86
C VAL A 82 16.43 -0.66 15.66
N THR A 83 16.50 -1.63 14.74
CA THR A 83 17.74 -2.07 14.08
C THR A 83 17.68 -1.74 12.61
N ALA A 84 18.47 -0.76 12.17
CA ALA A 84 18.44 -0.13 10.85
C ALA A 84 17.05 0.41 10.44
N ASN A 85 17.00 1.41 9.56
CA ASN A 85 15.75 2.04 9.17
C ASN A 85 15.00 1.29 8.05
N THR A 86 15.62 0.34 7.35
CA THR A 86 15.00 -0.35 6.21
C THR A 86 14.79 -1.85 6.44
N ARG A 87 13.68 -2.38 5.91
CA ARG A 87 13.32 -3.80 5.90
C ARG A 87 12.84 -4.18 4.51
N GLN A 88 13.21 -5.36 4.00
CA GLN A 88 12.74 -5.85 2.70
C GLN A 88 12.04 -7.19 2.89
N PHE A 89 10.83 -7.33 2.33
CA PHE A 89 10.03 -8.55 2.36
C PHE A 89 9.84 -9.04 0.94
N HIS A 90 10.17 -10.31 0.66
CA HIS A 90 9.85 -10.92 -0.63
C HIS A 90 9.04 -12.21 -0.41
N LYS A 91 7.92 -12.35 -1.13
CA LYS A 91 7.10 -13.56 -1.10
C LYS A 91 6.24 -13.68 -2.36
N THR A 92 5.87 -14.92 -2.68
CA THR A 92 4.76 -15.17 -3.61
C THR A 92 3.51 -15.45 -2.79
N THR A 93 2.41 -14.74 -3.05
CA THR A 93 1.14 -14.99 -2.37
C THR A 93 0.55 -16.33 -2.82
N PRO A 94 -0.38 -16.94 -2.05
CA PRO A 94 -1.08 -18.15 -2.49
C PRO A 94 -1.80 -18.01 -3.85
N LYS A 95 -2.14 -16.77 -4.23
CA LYS A 95 -2.77 -16.43 -5.52
C LYS A 95 -1.76 -16.22 -6.66
N GLY A 96 -0.47 -16.41 -6.39
CA GLY A 96 0.61 -16.34 -7.37
C GLY A 96 1.15 -14.93 -7.66
N THR A 97 0.81 -13.93 -6.83
CA THR A 97 1.35 -12.56 -6.97
C THR A 97 2.71 -12.46 -6.28
N PHE A 98 3.72 -12.00 -7.02
CA PHE A 98 5.03 -11.67 -6.51
C PHE A 98 5.00 -10.33 -5.78
N VAL A 99 5.43 -10.34 -4.52
CA VAL A 99 5.50 -9.19 -3.64
C VAL A 99 6.95 -9.02 -3.23
N ASN A 100 7.53 -7.85 -3.51
CA ASN A 100 8.87 -7.47 -3.08
C ASN A 100 8.81 -6.07 -2.47
N LEU A 101 8.43 -6.00 -1.20
CA LEU A 101 8.17 -4.74 -0.50
C LEU A 101 9.41 -4.28 0.25
N LEU A 102 9.87 -3.08 -0.08
CA LEU A 102 10.87 -2.34 0.67
C LEU A 102 10.16 -1.36 1.60
N GLN A 103 10.45 -1.48 2.90
CA GLN A 103 9.92 -0.66 3.97
C GLN A 103 11.04 0.24 4.53
N GLY A 104 10.71 1.49 4.84
CA GLY A 104 11.56 2.44 5.59
C GLY A 104 10.84 2.96 6.83
N HIS A 105 11.57 3.17 7.92
CA HIS A 105 11.09 3.64 9.22
C HIS A 105 11.83 4.92 9.60
N PHE A 106 11.09 5.97 9.91
CA PHE A 106 11.64 7.29 10.24
C PHE A 106 10.97 7.78 11.52
N VAL A 107 11.78 8.03 12.55
CA VAL A 107 11.31 8.54 13.84
C VAL A 107 11.66 10.01 13.91
N GLU A 108 10.64 10.84 14.09
CA GLU A 108 10.75 12.26 14.41
C GLU A 108 10.39 12.49 15.90
N ALA A 109 10.43 13.75 16.35
CA ALA A 109 10.23 14.08 17.76
C ALA A 109 8.83 13.71 18.29
N ASP A 110 7.78 13.82 17.46
CA ASP A 110 6.39 13.60 17.85
C ASP A 110 5.68 12.51 17.05
N ARG A 111 6.32 12.00 15.99
CA ARG A 111 5.71 11.07 15.05
C ARG A 111 6.70 10.05 14.50
N PHE A 112 6.13 8.95 14.05
CA PHE A 112 6.77 7.87 13.33
C PHE A 112 6.19 7.84 11.91
N ILE A 113 7.06 7.77 10.91
CA ILE A 113 6.69 7.62 9.51
C ILE A 113 7.22 6.28 9.02
N MET A 114 6.32 5.49 8.45
CA MET A 114 6.63 4.29 7.71
C MET A 114 6.31 4.51 6.23
N VAL A 115 7.26 4.17 5.37
CA VAL A 115 7.05 4.15 3.92
C VAL A 115 7.22 2.72 3.42
N MET A 116 6.41 2.31 2.45
CA MET A 116 6.60 1.03 1.76
C MET A 116 6.51 1.24 0.26
N ARG A 117 7.28 0.46 -0.49
CA ARG A 117 7.12 0.35 -1.94
C ARG A 117 7.42 -1.02 -2.47
N GLN A 118 6.80 -1.37 -3.59
CA GLN A 118 7.29 -2.46 -4.43
C GLN A 118 8.67 -2.11 -4.99
N VAL A 119 9.56 -3.10 -5.01
CA VAL A 119 10.80 -3.13 -5.80
C VAL A 119 10.52 -3.92 -7.07
N GLU A 120 10.42 -3.23 -8.19
CA GLU A 120 10.04 -3.84 -9.46
C GLU A 120 11.13 -4.72 -10.04
N HIS A 121 12.39 -4.28 -9.95
CA HIS A 121 13.54 -4.99 -10.49
C HIS A 121 14.54 -5.25 -9.39
N ASP A 122 14.81 -6.52 -9.12
CA ASP A 122 15.75 -6.91 -8.08
C ASP A 122 16.64 -8.03 -8.62
N GLU A 123 17.94 -7.75 -8.76
CA GLU A 123 18.91 -8.72 -9.30
C GLU A 123 19.10 -9.93 -8.37
N THR A 124 18.73 -9.81 -7.09
CA THR A 124 18.76 -10.92 -6.12
C THR A 124 17.44 -11.70 -6.11
N TYR A 125 16.31 -10.99 -6.17
CA TYR A 125 14.96 -11.57 -6.08
C TYR A 125 14.16 -11.29 -7.35
N ILE A 126 14.40 -12.09 -8.38
CA ILE A 126 13.85 -11.87 -9.72
C ILE A 126 12.38 -12.33 -9.77
N CYS A 127 11.49 -11.43 -10.20
CA CYS A 127 10.11 -11.77 -10.56
C CYS A 127 10.09 -12.50 -11.91
N HIS A 128 9.46 -13.67 -11.97
CA HIS A 128 9.34 -14.38 -13.25
C HIS A 128 8.44 -13.58 -14.23
N PRO A 129 8.77 -13.46 -15.52
CA PRO A 129 8.03 -12.57 -16.44
C PRO A 129 6.53 -12.87 -16.62
N LEU A 130 6.12 -14.12 -16.36
CA LEU A 130 4.71 -14.56 -16.39
C LEU A 130 4.03 -14.52 -15.01
N GLN A 131 4.80 -14.22 -13.96
CA GLN A 131 4.28 -14.09 -12.61
C GLN A 131 3.60 -12.73 -12.44
N LYS A 132 2.51 -12.72 -11.66
CA LYS A 132 1.74 -11.50 -11.42
C LYS A 132 2.51 -10.58 -10.48
N GLN A 133 2.40 -9.29 -10.69
CA GLN A 133 3.02 -8.25 -9.90
C GLN A 133 2.10 -7.02 -9.86
N GLN A 134 2.34 -6.11 -8.94
CA GLN A 134 1.61 -4.86 -8.79
C GLN A 134 2.59 -3.77 -8.36
N HIS A 135 2.37 -2.53 -8.80
CA HIS A 135 3.03 -1.37 -8.19
C HIS A 135 2.33 -1.07 -6.87
N ASP A 136 3.10 -0.82 -5.84
CA ASP A 136 2.60 -0.55 -4.50
C ASP A 136 3.46 0.56 -3.89
N LEU A 137 2.81 1.60 -3.37
CA LEU A 137 3.42 2.70 -2.63
C LEU A 137 2.52 3.00 -1.43
N LEU A 138 3.08 3.04 -0.23
CA LEU A 138 2.34 3.31 1.00
C LEU A 138 3.11 4.31 1.86
N TRP A 139 2.42 5.30 2.39
CA TRP A 139 2.92 6.22 3.40
C TRP A 139 2.01 6.15 4.61
N THR A 140 2.58 5.81 5.76
CA THR A 140 1.87 5.75 7.03
C THR A 140 2.54 6.69 8.03
N GLU A 141 1.78 7.63 8.58
CA GLU A 141 2.16 8.49 9.70
C GLU A 141 1.46 7.98 10.97
N VAL A 142 2.22 7.84 12.04
CA VAL A 142 1.72 7.51 13.38
C VAL A 142 2.22 8.59 14.34
N ARG A 143 1.31 9.32 14.97
CA ARG A 143 1.64 10.46 15.84
C ARG A 143 0.90 10.37 17.16
N GLN A 144 1.58 10.58 18.28
CA GLN A 144 0.88 10.73 19.55
C GLN A 144 0.24 12.12 19.64
N VAL A 145 -1.09 12.17 19.79
CA VAL A 145 -1.84 13.44 19.84
C VAL A 145 -2.25 13.84 21.25
N SER A 146 -2.21 12.88 22.19
CA SER A 146 -2.34 13.12 23.63
C SER A 146 -1.70 11.95 24.41
N PRO A 147 -1.51 12.05 25.74
CA PRO A 147 -0.99 10.94 26.55
C PRO A 147 -1.79 9.65 26.41
N THR A 148 -3.06 9.75 26.00
CA THR A 148 -3.96 8.62 25.81
C THR A 148 -4.29 8.34 24.37
N HIS A 149 -3.85 9.11 23.38
CA HIS A 149 -4.28 8.92 21.99
C HIS A 149 -3.16 9.02 20.95
N ILE A 150 -3.19 8.11 19.97
CA ILE A 150 -2.32 8.05 18.80
C ILE A 150 -3.18 8.22 17.54
N LEU A 151 -2.76 9.09 16.63
CA LEU A 151 -3.32 9.24 15.30
C LEU A 151 -2.51 8.37 14.32
N LEU A 152 -3.18 7.50 13.57
CA LEU A 152 -2.61 6.79 12.43
C LEU A 152 -3.23 7.33 11.15
N ARG A 153 -2.39 7.70 10.19
CA ARG A 153 -2.76 8.14 8.85
C ARG A 153 -2.06 7.28 7.84
N SER A 154 -2.74 6.79 6.81
CA SER A 154 -2.13 6.00 5.76
C SER A 154 -2.66 6.42 4.39
N VAL A 155 -1.75 6.57 3.42
CA VAL A 155 -2.08 6.82 2.02
C VAL A 155 -1.35 5.79 1.17
N GLY A 156 -2.11 4.98 0.44
CA GLY A 156 -1.61 3.92 -0.42
C GLY A 156 -1.98 4.16 -1.88
N HIS A 157 -1.04 3.93 -2.80
CA HIS A 157 -1.27 3.91 -4.23
C HIS A 157 -0.90 2.52 -4.75
N MET A 158 -1.86 1.83 -5.38
CA MET A 158 -1.62 0.52 -5.97
C MET A 158 -2.09 0.46 -7.43
N SER A 159 -1.28 -0.11 -8.33
CA SER A 159 -1.68 -0.25 -9.74
C SER A 159 -2.64 -1.42 -9.95
N HIS A 160 -3.16 -1.57 -11.17
CA HIS A 160 -3.67 -2.85 -11.64
C HIS A 160 -2.56 -3.91 -11.60
N ILE A 161 -2.90 -5.13 -11.19
CA ILE A 161 -2.05 -6.31 -11.30
C ILE A 161 -1.67 -6.51 -12.78
N PHE A 162 -0.40 -6.80 -13.01
CA PHE A 162 0.16 -7.04 -14.34
C PHE A 162 1.14 -8.22 -14.32
N ARG A 163 1.53 -8.67 -15.51
CA ARG A 163 2.68 -9.54 -15.71
C ARG A 163 3.73 -8.76 -16.51
N PRO A 164 5.02 -8.79 -16.13
CA PRO A 164 6.06 -8.07 -16.87
C PRO A 164 6.07 -8.37 -18.38
N ALA A 165 5.78 -9.61 -18.77
CA ALA A 165 5.80 -10.01 -20.18
C ALA A 165 4.53 -9.65 -20.98
N THR A 166 3.36 -9.53 -20.33
CA THR A 166 2.07 -9.46 -21.04
C THR A 166 1.22 -8.25 -20.65
N GLY A 167 1.69 -7.39 -19.74
CA GLY A 167 0.95 -6.22 -19.29
C GLY A 167 -0.13 -6.55 -18.25
N PHE A 168 -1.10 -5.64 -18.10
CA PHE A 168 -2.18 -5.75 -17.11
C PHE A 168 -3.03 -7.01 -17.32
N VAL A 169 -3.47 -7.60 -16.21
CA VAL A 169 -4.42 -8.72 -16.27
C VAL A 169 -5.78 -8.25 -16.75
N SER A 170 -6.58 -9.14 -17.35
CA SER A 170 -7.94 -8.77 -17.73
C SER A 170 -8.82 -8.57 -16.50
N VAL A 171 -9.93 -7.86 -16.67
CA VAL A 171 -10.93 -7.64 -15.61
C VAL A 171 -11.51 -8.96 -15.11
N ASP A 172 -11.77 -9.93 -16.00
CA ASP A 172 -12.24 -11.26 -15.61
C ASP A 172 -11.20 -12.01 -14.77
N GLU A 173 -9.90 -11.90 -15.13
CA GLU A 173 -8.83 -12.51 -14.34
C GLU A 173 -8.68 -11.82 -12.98
N LEU A 174 -8.75 -10.48 -12.94
CA LEU A 174 -8.75 -9.73 -11.70
C LEU A 174 -9.91 -10.14 -10.79
N ALA A 175 -11.13 -10.22 -11.33
CA ALA A 175 -12.32 -10.63 -10.62
C ALA A 175 -12.14 -12.03 -10.01
N ALA A 176 -11.65 -12.99 -10.79
CA ALA A 176 -11.34 -14.33 -10.31
C ALA A 176 -10.27 -14.33 -9.20
N LEU A 177 -9.23 -13.49 -9.31
CA LEU A 177 -8.20 -13.35 -8.28
C LEU A 177 -8.76 -12.80 -6.97
N VAL A 178 -9.65 -11.83 -7.00
CA VAL A 178 -10.23 -11.24 -5.79
C VAL A 178 -11.55 -11.91 -5.34
N GLY A 179 -12.00 -12.94 -6.07
CA GLY A 179 -13.19 -13.71 -5.72
C GLY A 179 -14.50 -12.95 -5.96
N ILE A 180 -14.56 -12.17 -7.04
CA ILE A 180 -15.77 -11.47 -7.50
C ILE A 180 -16.38 -12.28 -8.64
N ASP A 181 -17.67 -12.60 -8.52
CA ASP A 181 -18.44 -13.25 -9.58
C ASP A 181 -18.91 -12.20 -10.60
N VAL A 182 -18.56 -12.42 -11.87
CA VAL A 182 -18.97 -11.57 -13.00
C VAL A 182 -19.88 -12.31 -13.99
N THR A 183 -20.38 -13.49 -13.60
CA THR A 183 -21.26 -14.30 -14.44
C THR A 183 -22.56 -13.55 -14.74
N GLY A 184 -22.88 -13.38 -16.03
CA GLY A 184 -24.08 -12.67 -16.47
C GLY A 184 -23.98 -11.14 -16.42
N ILE A 185 -22.82 -10.59 -16.09
CA ILE A 185 -22.55 -9.15 -16.21
C ILE A 185 -22.14 -8.82 -17.65
N GLU A 186 -22.77 -7.80 -18.24
CA GLU A 186 -22.42 -7.30 -19.57
C GLU A 186 -20.97 -6.77 -19.60
N ASP A 187 -20.24 -7.02 -20.68
CA ASP A 187 -18.80 -6.73 -20.76
C ASP A 187 -18.45 -5.26 -20.53
N ASP A 188 -19.31 -4.32 -20.96
CA ASP A 188 -19.15 -2.88 -20.76
C ASP A 188 -19.42 -2.43 -19.32
N GLN A 189 -20.06 -3.28 -18.49
CA GLN A 189 -20.34 -3.02 -17.08
C GLN A 189 -19.37 -3.73 -16.13
N LYS A 190 -18.59 -4.69 -16.60
CA LYS A 190 -17.70 -5.52 -15.77
C LYS A 190 -16.69 -4.69 -14.99
N ASP A 191 -15.99 -3.76 -15.64
CA ASP A 191 -15.02 -2.88 -14.98
C ASP A 191 -15.63 -2.13 -13.79
N ALA A 192 -16.76 -1.47 -14.02
CA ALA A 192 -17.46 -0.71 -12.99
C ALA A 192 -17.97 -1.61 -11.85
N HIS A 193 -18.45 -2.81 -12.19
CA HIS A 193 -18.90 -3.79 -11.19
C HIS A 193 -17.74 -4.28 -10.33
N VAL A 194 -16.66 -4.78 -10.94
CA VAL A 194 -15.48 -5.30 -10.26
C VAL A 194 -14.85 -4.23 -9.38
N ARG A 195 -14.77 -2.98 -9.86
CA ARG A 195 -14.30 -1.83 -9.08
C ARG A 195 -15.12 -1.62 -7.80
N ARG A 196 -16.46 -1.57 -7.91
CA ARG A 196 -17.33 -1.36 -6.74
C ARG A 196 -17.18 -2.48 -5.72
N GLU A 197 -17.07 -3.71 -6.20
CA GLU A 197 -16.91 -4.88 -5.33
C GLU A 197 -15.52 -4.93 -4.67
N ILE A 198 -14.45 -4.55 -5.38
CA ILE A 198 -13.11 -4.39 -4.78
C ILE A 198 -13.16 -3.37 -3.65
N ILE A 199 -13.74 -2.18 -3.89
CA ILE A 199 -13.88 -1.13 -2.86
C ILE A 199 -14.65 -1.68 -1.65
N ARG A 200 -15.80 -2.33 -1.89
CA ARG A 200 -16.62 -2.95 -0.83
C ARG A 200 -15.84 -3.99 -0.01
N GLN A 201 -15.10 -4.87 -0.67
CA GLN A 201 -14.26 -5.87 -0.01
C GLN A 201 -13.13 -5.22 0.80
N SER A 202 -12.47 -4.19 0.26
CA SER A 202 -11.42 -3.43 0.96
C SER A 202 -11.93 -2.79 2.24
N TYR A 203 -13.11 -2.15 2.21
CA TYR A 203 -13.74 -1.61 3.41
C TYR A 203 -14.05 -2.70 4.45
N ALA A 204 -14.64 -3.82 4.03
CA ALA A 204 -14.96 -4.92 4.94
C ALA A 204 -13.71 -5.54 5.56
N TRP A 205 -12.66 -5.73 4.76
CA TRP A 205 -11.37 -6.21 5.23
C TRP A 205 -10.74 -5.24 6.23
N PHE A 206 -10.71 -3.95 5.90
CA PHE A 206 -10.16 -2.90 6.75
C PHE A 206 -10.83 -2.86 8.13
N LEU A 207 -12.17 -2.87 8.19
CA LEU A 207 -12.91 -2.89 9.46
C LEU A 207 -12.54 -4.12 10.31
N SER A 208 -12.39 -5.28 9.66
CA SER A 208 -11.99 -6.51 10.35
C SER A 208 -10.55 -6.46 10.87
N TRP A 209 -9.65 -5.82 10.11
CA TRP A 209 -8.25 -5.63 10.49
C TRP A 209 -8.12 -4.62 11.64
N GLN A 210 -8.82 -3.49 11.55
CA GLN A 210 -8.91 -2.48 12.60
C GLN A 210 -9.37 -3.09 13.93
N GLN A 211 -10.43 -3.90 13.92
CA GLN A 211 -10.90 -4.58 15.12
C GLN A 211 -9.82 -5.49 15.73
N ARG A 212 -9.19 -6.34 14.92
CA ARG A 212 -8.13 -7.25 15.42
C ARG A 212 -6.94 -6.50 15.95
N PHE A 213 -6.54 -5.41 15.29
CA PHE A 213 -5.44 -4.58 15.74
C PHE A 213 -5.77 -3.93 17.09
N MET A 214 -7.00 -3.43 17.25
CA MET A 214 -7.49 -2.90 18.53
C MET A 214 -7.48 -3.96 19.64
N ASP A 215 -7.94 -5.17 19.35
CA ASP A 215 -7.92 -6.27 20.32
C ASP A 215 -6.48 -6.60 20.77
N LEU A 216 -5.52 -6.60 19.84
CA LEU A 216 -4.10 -6.83 20.14
C LEU A 216 -3.52 -5.71 21.03
N MET A 217 -3.82 -4.45 20.74
CA MET A 217 -3.35 -3.32 21.52
C MET A 217 -3.92 -3.33 22.95
N HIS A 218 -5.20 -3.67 23.10
CA HIS A 218 -5.83 -3.85 24.42
C HIS A 218 -5.18 -4.97 25.23
N GLN A 219 -4.81 -6.08 24.57
CA GLN A 219 -4.08 -7.17 25.22
C GLN A 219 -2.67 -6.75 25.65
N SER A 220 -1.96 -5.98 24.82
CA SER A 220 -0.62 -5.50 25.17
C SER A 220 -0.63 -4.44 26.28
N ALA A 221 -1.69 -3.63 26.39
CA ALA A 221 -1.82 -2.62 27.44
C ALA A 221 -2.25 -3.20 28.79
N ALA A 222 -2.79 -4.42 28.81
CA ALA A 222 -3.21 -5.13 30.01
C ALA A 222 -2.09 -6.01 30.63
N ASN A 223 -0.95 -6.14 29.95
CA ASN A 223 0.23 -6.89 30.39
C ASN A 223 1.35 -5.93 30.80
#